data_AF-A0A6B9G2J3-F1
#
_entry.id   AF-A0A6B9G2J3-F1
#
_cell.length_a   1.000
_cell.length_b   1.000
_cell.length_c   1.000
_cell.angle_alpha   90.00
_cell.angle_beta   90.00
_cell.angle_gamma   90.00
#
_symmetry.space_group_name_H-M   'P 1'
#
loop_
_entity.id
_entity.type
_entity.pdbx_description
1 polymer ?
#
loop_
_entity_poly.entity_id
_entity_poly.type
_entity_poly.pdbx_seq_one_letter_code
_entity_poly.pdbx_strand_id
1 'polypeptide(L)'
;MIVKNEAHVIRRCLDSVRPVIDHWVIVDTGSTDGTEDVIRAAMSDVPGDVLSRPWVDFATNRSEALALARPHADYTLIIDADDELIIPPDFALPQLDMPGYAVTILDSFTKYTRPQLVSNAFNWQYRGVLHEFLTCDEAGPLPVLPLAMRRGEDGARHLDRGTYRRDVDVLEKALATEQDPFLIARYTFYLAQSYRDIGDRRKALEYYLKRAELGFWHEEIYISLLSAAYLMDSLNEPASAVLDVYDRAIAICPERAEARHGASRYCREHRDYVKGLHYAEAGLPPRMPRDALFLQPWIYNYGLLDEYSVNAFCTGQYRACMNACLTILGHPETPAEHRPRISRLAEEALGKMVDPVWGADQSSYNVEFAPTWRL
;
A
#
# COMPACT_ATOMS: atom_id res chain seq x y z
N MET A 1 -9.71 15.49 -18.36
CA MET A 1 -10.37 14.45 -17.53
C MET A 1 -11.22 13.55 -18.43
N ILE A 2 -11.47 12.30 -18.05
CA ILE A 2 -12.48 11.44 -18.68
C ILE A 2 -13.60 11.14 -17.68
N VAL A 3 -14.84 11.00 -18.12
CA VAL A 3 -16.01 10.77 -17.24
C VAL A 3 -16.96 9.72 -17.80
N LYS A 4 -17.70 9.07 -16.89
CA LYS A 4 -18.87 8.24 -17.21
C LYS A 4 -19.77 8.07 -16.00
N ASN A 5 -20.99 8.61 -16.09
CA ASN A 5 -22.00 8.53 -15.03
C ASN A 5 -21.51 9.05 -13.66
N GLU A 6 -20.98 10.27 -13.63
CA GLU A 6 -20.43 10.90 -12.43
C GLU A 6 -21.26 12.13 -11.99
N ALA A 7 -22.52 12.25 -12.41
CA ALA A 7 -23.36 13.42 -12.11
C ALA A 7 -23.50 13.68 -10.60
N HIS A 8 -23.40 12.63 -9.77
CA HIS A 8 -23.52 12.71 -8.32
C HIS A 8 -22.26 13.24 -7.60
N VAL A 9 -21.08 13.20 -8.22
CA VAL A 9 -19.80 13.58 -7.58
C VAL A 9 -19.02 14.66 -8.31
N ILE A 10 -19.15 14.77 -9.64
CA ILE A 10 -18.29 15.58 -10.51
C ILE A 10 -18.22 17.04 -10.08
N ARG A 11 -19.30 17.59 -9.50
CA ARG A 11 -19.37 18.99 -9.08
C ARG A 11 -18.29 19.34 -8.04
N ARG A 12 -18.02 18.44 -7.08
CA ARG A 12 -16.98 18.61 -6.06
C ARG A 12 -15.60 18.77 -6.72
N CYS A 13 -15.30 17.90 -7.68
CA CYS A 13 -14.05 17.95 -8.44
C CYS A 13 -13.91 19.29 -9.19
N LEU A 14 -14.92 19.66 -9.98
CA LEU A 14 -14.91 20.90 -10.78
C LEU A 14 -14.74 22.16 -9.92
N ASP A 15 -15.50 22.28 -8.83
CA ASP A 15 -15.41 23.42 -7.93
C ASP A 15 -14.00 23.53 -7.29
N SER A 16 -13.33 22.39 -7.04
CA SER A 16 -11.98 22.37 -6.45
C SER A 16 -10.86 22.82 -7.39
N VAL A 17 -11.00 22.59 -8.69
CA VAL A 17 -9.97 22.96 -9.69
C VAL A 17 -10.19 24.32 -10.31
N ARG A 18 -11.44 24.81 -10.31
CA ARG A 18 -11.84 26.09 -10.91
C ARG A 18 -10.94 27.28 -10.56
N PRO A 19 -10.40 27.44 -9.33
CA PRO A 19 -9.54 28.57 -9.00
C PRO A 19 -8.18 28.60 -9.73
N VAL A 20 -7.74 27.49 -10.34
CA VAL A 20 -6.39 27.33 -10.90
C VAL A 20 -6.38 26.94 -12.38
N ILE A 21 -7.54 26.93 -13.04
CA ILE A 21 -7.67 26.63 -14.46
C ILE A 21 -8.32 27.80 -15.21
N ASP A 22 -7.87 28.02 -16.43
CA ASP A 22 -8.38 29.01 -17.38
C ASP A 22 -9.06 28.35 -18.60
N HIS A 23 -8.82 27.06 -18.81
CA HIS A 23 -9.49 26.24 -19.80
C HIS A 23 -9.78 24.82 -19.27
N TRP A 24 -10.81 24.16 -19.77
CA TRP A 24 -11.12 22.77 -19.43
C TRP A 24 -11.46 21.92 -20.66
N VAL A 25 -11.08 20.64 -20.60
CA VAL A 25 -11.47 19.61 -21.57
C VAL A 25 -11.85 18.35 -20.82
N ILE A 26 -13.08 17.91 -21.04
CA ILE A 26 -13.60 16.66 -20.48
C ILE A 26 -14.06 15.76 -21.61
N VAL A 27 -13.66 14.49 -21.58
CA VAL A 27 -14.14 13.47 -22.53
C VAL A 27 -15.17 12.61 -21.82
N ASP A 28 -16.42 12.69 -22.27
CA ASP A 28 -17.50 11.82 -21.81
C ASP A 28 -17.49 10.51 -22.62
N THR A 29 -17.48 9.38 -21.91
CA THR A 29 -17.36 8.04 -22.53
C THR A 29 -18.67 7.25 -22.54
N GLY A 30 -19.79 7.98 -22.57
CA GLY A 30 -21.14 7.44 -22.67
C GLY A 30 -21.92 7.51 -21.37
N SER A 31 -21.96 8.68 -20.73
CA SER A 31 -22.84 8.97 -19.60
C SER A 31 -24.30 8.97 -20.01
N THR A 32 -25.17 8.59 -19.08
CA THR A 32 -26.63 8.46 -19.26
C THR A 32 -27.43 9.08 -18.11
N ASP A 33 -26.73 9.65 -17.13
CA ASP A 33 -27.27 10.18 -15.88
C ASP A 33 -27.32 11.72 -15.83
N GLY A 34 -27.00 12.38 -16.94
CA GLY A 34 -26.93 13.84 -17.02
C GLY A 34 -25.58 14.44 -16.61
N THR A 35 -24.51 13.64 -16.49
CA THR A 35 -23.14 14.10 -16.16
C THR A 35 -22.72 15.31 -17.01
N GLU A 36 -22.93 15.27 -18.32
CA GLU A 36 -22.54 16.36 -19.22
C GLU A 36 -23.27 17.67 -18.91
N ASP A 37 -24.54 17.62 -18.52
CA ASP A 37 -25.32 18.81 -18.18
C ASP A 37 -24.83 19.45 -16.88
N VAL A 38 -24.48 18.63 -15.89
CA VAL A 38 -23.86 19.09 -14.64
C VAL A 38 -22.53 19.79 -14.91
N ILE A 39 -21.69 19.20 -15.78
CA ILE A 39 -20.41 19.78 -16.19
C ILE A 39 -20.60 21.14 -16.85
N ARG A 40 -21.46 21.22 -17.88
CA ARG A 40 -21.71 22.47 -18.62
C ARG A 40 -22.26 23.56 -17.72
N ALA A 41 -23.16 23.22 -16.80
CA ALA A 41 -23.71 24.18 -15.84
C ALA A 41 -22.67 24.65 -14.81
N ALA A 42 -21.78 23.76 -14.35
CA ALA A 42 -20.76 24.10 -13.36
C ALA A 42 -19.63 24.97 -13.92
N MET A 43 -19.28 24.78 -15.20
CA MET A 43 -18.15 25.41 -15.87
C MET A 43 -18.56 26.46 -16.91
N SER A 44 -19.81 26.94 -16.88
CA SER A 44 -20.39 27.80 -17.92
C SER A 44 -19.66 29.12 -18.18
N ASP A 45 -18.86 29.58 -17.21
CA ASP A 45 -18.11 30.83 -17.25
C ASP A 45 -16.60 30.64 -17.47
N VAL A 46 -16.13 29.40 -17.63
CA VAL A 46 -14.74 29.06 -17.95
C VAL A 46 -14.69 28.47 -19.35
N PRO A 47 -13.84 28.96 -20.27
CA PRO A 47 -13.67 28.38 -21.59
C PRO A 47 -13.39 26.87 -21.54
N GLY A 48 -14.09 26.09 -22.36
CA GLY A 48 -13.87 24.65 -22.43
C GLY A 48 -15.03 23.89 -23.04
N ASP A 49 -14.86 22.59 -23.18
CA ASP A 49 -15.86 21.73 -23.80
C ASP A 49 -15.87 20.31 -23.19
N VAL A 50 -17.04 19.69 -23.26
CA VAL A 50 -17.26 18.28 -22.96
C VAL A 50 -17.52 17.54 -24.28
N LEU A 51 -16.62 16.62 -24.63
CA LEU A 51 -16.65 15.90 -25.89
C LEU A 51 -17.09 14.45 -25.67
N SER A 52 -18.12 14.01 -26.38
CA SER A 52 -18.52 12.61 -26.38
C SER A 52 -17.58 11.78 -27.25
N ARG A 53 -17.05 10.68 -26.68
CA ARG A 53 -16.20 9.70 -27.37
C ARG A 53 -16.61 8.28 -27.01
N PRO A 54 -16.44 7.30 -27.92
CA PRO A 54 -16.64 5.91 -27.56
C PRO A 54 -15.61 5.48 -26.51
N TRP A 55 -16.05 4.70 -25.53
CA TRP A 55 -15.15 4.02 -24.61
C TRP A 55 -14.33 2.96 -25.37
N VAL A 56 -13.01 3.00 -25.21
CA VAL A 56 -12.07 1.99 -25.69
C VAL A 56 -11.38 1.34 -24.50
N ASP A 57 -10.53 2.09 -23.81
CA ASP A 57 -9.83 1.72 -22.58
C ASP A 57 -9.32 2.99 -21.88
N PHE A 58 -8.81 2.86 -20.65
CA PHE A 58 -8.37 4.02 -19.87
C PHE A 58 -7.22 4.78 -20.51
N ALA A 59 -6.18 4.10 -21.02
CA ALA A 59 -5.02 4.78 -21.60
C ALA A 59 -5.37 5.50 -22.90
N THR A 60 -6.16 4.87 -23.77
CA THR A 60 -6.60 5.44 -25.05
C THR A 60 -7.45 6.68 -24.81
N ASN A 61 -8.51 6.57 -23.98
CA ASN A 61 -9.40 7.71 -23.74
C ASN A 61 -8.71 8.82 -22.93
N ARG A 62 -7.84 8.51 -21.96
CA ARG A 62 -7.07 9.55 -21.25
C ARG A 62 -6.04 10.23 -22.15
N SER A 63 -5.38 9.49 -23.04
CA SER A 63 -4.44 10.06 -24.02
C SER A 63 -5.18 10.95 -25.04
N GLU A 64 -6.38 10.56 -25.47
CA GLU A 64 -7.23 11.39 -26.32
C GLU A 64 -7.62 12.69 -25.61
N ALA A 65 -8.08 12.60 -24.34
CA ALA A 65 -8.42 13.79 -23.56
C ALA A 65 -7.22 14.73 -23.38
N LEU A 66 -6.04 14.19 -23.15
CA LEU A 66 -4.81 14.97 -23.04
C LEU A 66 -4.46 15.63 -24.37
N ALA A 67 -4.53 14.90 -25.50
CA ALA A 67 -4.28 15.44 -26.83
C ALA A 67 -5.26 16.57 -27.21
N LEU A 68 -6.54 16.44 -26.84
CA LEU A 68 -7.56 17.46 -27.05
C LEU A 68 -7.31 18.71 -26.19
N ALA A 69 -6.72 18.58 -25.00
CA ALA A 69 -6.38 19.69 -24.13
C ALA A 69 -5.15 20.48 -24.58
N ARG A 70 -4.17 19.82 -25.23
CA ARG A 70 -2.86 20.40 -25.59
C ARG A 70 -2.91 21.76 -26.29
N PRO A 71 -3.81 22.04 -27.25
CA PRO A 71 -3.81 23.30 -27.99
C PRO A 71 -4.30 24.52 -27.17
N HIS A 72 -4.84 24.30 -25.97
CA HIS A 72 -5.57 25.33 -25.24
C HIS A 72 -4.78 25.98 -24.10
N ALA A 73 -3.65 25.41 -23.69
CA ALA A 73 -2.84 25.90 -22.57
C ALA A 73 -1.38 25.42 -22.69
N ASP A 74 -0.48 26.01 -21.90
CA ASP A 74 0.92 25.58 -21.81
C ASP A 74 1.09 24.30 -20.98
N TYR A 75 0.22 24.09 -19.99
CA TYR A 75 0.21 22.93 -19.11
C TYR A 75 -1.21 22.37 -18.96
N THR A 76 -1.31 21.06 -18.80
CA THR A 76 -2.56 20.35 -18.53
C THR A 76 -2.54 19.77 -17.11
N LEU A 77 -3.49 20.19 -16.28
CA LEU A 77 -3.80 19.54 -15.01
C LEU A 77 -4.68 18.32 -15.27
N ILE A 78 -4.31 17.18 -14.69
CA ILE A 78 -5.03 15.92 -14.81
C ILE A 78 -5.61 15.57 -13.44
N ILE A 79 -6.90 15.24 -13.44
CA ILE A 79 -7.66 14.91 -12.23
C ILE A 79 -8.83 14.00 -12.64
N ASP A 80 -9.17 13.07 -11.75
CA ASP A 80 -10.31 12.16 -11.93
C ASP A 80 -11.60 12.80 -11.40
N ALA A 81 -12.75 12.33 -11.88
CA ALA A 81 -14.05 12.95 -11.67
C ALA A 81 -14.51 13.00 -10.20
N ASP A 82 -14.01 12.07 -9.39
CA ASP A 82 -14.33 11.90 -7.98
C ASP A 82 -13.22 12.44 -7.05
N ASP A 83 -12.09 12.91 -7.60
CA ASP A 83 -11.00 13.51 -6.84
C ASP A 83 -11.30 14.98 -6.49
N GLU A 84 -10.63 15.49 -5.46
CA GLU A 84 -10.72 16.89 -5.02
C GLU A 84 -9.32 17.51 -4.92
N LEU A 85 -9.09 18.62 -5.63
CA LEU A 85 -7.84 19.37 -5.52
C LEU A 85 -7.83 20.21 -4.24
N ILE A 86 -6.79 20.03 -3.43
CA ILE A 86 -6.55 20.77 -2.19
C ILE A 86 -5.48 21.81 -2.44
N ILE A 87 -5.90 23.07 -2.45
CA ILE A 87 -5.07 24.24 -2.66
C ILE A 87 -4.84 24.94 -1.31
N PRO A 88 -3.59 25.07 -0.83
CA PRO A 88 -3.29 25.86 0.37
C PRO A 88 -3.75 27.32 0.23
N PRO A 89 -4.21 28.00 1.31
CA PRO A 89 -4.70 29.38 1.23
C PRO A 89 -3.73 30.37 0.60
N ASP A 90 -2.43 30.20 0.85
CA ASP A 90 -1.36 31.08 0.35
C ASP A 90 -0.71 30.53 -0.93
N PHE A 91 -1.34 29.57 -1.60
CA PHE A 91 -0.79 28.99 -2.82
C PHE A 91 -0.80 30.01 -3.96
N ALA A 92 0.39 30.28 -4.48
CA ALA A 92 0.58 30.92 -5.77
C ALA A 92 1.21 29.91 -6.72
N LEU A 93 0.65 29.76 -7.92
CA LEU A 93 1.23 28.91 -8.96
C LEU A 93 2.63 29.46 -9.29
N PRO A 94 3.71 28.68 -9.10
CA PRO A 94 5.04 29.14 -9.45
C PRO A 94 5.16 29.27 -10.97
N GLN A 95 6.22 29.94 -11.43
CA GLN A 95 6.58 29.87 -12.84
C GLN A 95 6.87 28.42 -13.21
N LEU A 96 6.17 27.91 -14.22
CA LEU A 96 6.28 26.53 -14.67
C LEU A 96 7.28 26.43 -15.83
N ASP A 97 8.34 25.67 -15.65
CA ASP A 97 9.47 25.52 -16.59
C ASP A 97 9.94 24.07 -16.76
N MET A 98 9.29 23.12 -16.10
CA MET A 98 9.65 21.69 -16.14
C MET A 98 8.69 20.89 -17.04
N PRO A 99 9.12 19.75 -17.62
CA PRO A 99 8.26 18.90 -18.44
C PRO A 99 6.94 18.48 -17.76
N GLY A 100 6.96 18.40 -16.43
CA GLY A 100 5.78 18.22 -15.61
C GLY A 100 6.08 18.38 -14.12
N TYR A 101 5.04 18.29 -13.31
CA TYR A 101 5.07 18.38 -11.87
C TYR A 101 4.20 17.28 -11.27
N ALA A 102 4.68 16.72 -10.17
CA ALA A 102 3.92 15.79 -9.36
C ALA A 102 3.07 16.53 -8.31
N VAL A 103 1.94 15.94 -7.97
CA VAL A 103 1.05 16.39 -6.91
C VAL A 103 0.95 15.29 -5.86
N THR A 104 0.84 15.67 -4.60
CA THR A 104 0.59 14.72 -3.50
C THR A 104 -0.80 14.13 -3.65
N ILE A 105 -0.92 12.81 -3.70
CA ILE A 105 -2.19 12.10 -3.59
C ILE A 105 -2.40 11.70 -2.14
N LEU A 106 -3.57 12.06 -1.61
CA LEU A 106 -4.06 11.67 -0.31
C LEU A 106 -5.12 10.59 -0.54
N ASP A 107 -4.74 9.36 -0.24
CA ASP A 107 -5.62 8.20 -0.24
C ASP A 107 -5.80 7.76 1.22
N SER A 108 -6.96 7.23 1.59
CA SER A 108 -7.47 7.14 2.98
C SER A 108 -6.43 6.87 4.08
N PHE A 109 -5.43 6.01 3.82
CA PHE A 109 -4.35 5.69 4.74
C PHE A 109 -2.93 5.85 4.15
N THR A 110 -2.81 6.35 2.92
CA THR A 110 -1.56 6.41 2.17
C THR A 110 -1.37 7.78 1.51
N LYS A 111 -0.10 8.22 1.49
CA LYS A 111 0.31 9.44 0.81
C LYS A 111 1.42 9.10 -0.18
N TYR A 112 1.24 9.49 -1.42
CA TYR A 112 2.23 9.26 -2.49
C TYR A 112 2.15 10.39 -3.50
N THR A 113 3.07 10.46 -4.46
CA THR A 113 3.09 11.52 -5.47
C THR A 113 2.80 10.94 -6.86
N ARG A 114 2.00 11.65 -7.66
CA ARG A 114 1.74 11.30 -9.07
C ARG A 114 1.97 12.50 -9.98
N PRO A 115 2.52 12.30 -11.19
CA PRO A 115 2.48 13.30 -12.25
C PRO A 115 1.03 13.71 -12.50
N GLN A 116 0.70 14.98 -12.28
CA GLN A 116 -0.67 15.49 -12.45
C GLN A 116 -0.72 16.84 -13.16
N LEU A 117 0.40 17.55 -13.31
CA LEU A 117 0.47 18.76 -14.12
C LEU A 117 1.56 18.57 -15.15
N VAL A 118 1.24 18.56 -16.44
CA VAL A 118 2.19 18.22 -17.50
C VAL A 118 2.24 19.30 -18.57
N SER A 119 3.44 19.60 -19.07
CA SER A 119 3.62 20.59 -20.13
C SER A 119 3.13 20.04 -21.46
N ASN A 120 2.34 20.84 -22.18
CA ASN A 120 1.81 20.50 -23.50
C ASN A 120 2.86 20.60 -24.62
N ALA A 121 4.05 21.14 -24.31
CA ALA A 121 5.20 21.14 -25.21
C ALA A 121 5.88 19.75 -25.35
N PHE A 122 5.54 18.81 -24.46
CA PHE A 122 6.12 17.47 -24.41
C PHE A 122 5.08 16.40 -24.77
N ASN A 123 5.54 15.26 -25.27
CA ASN A 123 4.66 14.21 -25.75
C ASN A 123 4.20 13.25 -24.64
N TRP A 124 3.47 13.78 -23.66
CA TRP A 124 2.88 12.99 -22.58
C TRP A 124 1.73 12.09 -23.06
N GLN A 125 1.77 10.82 -22.71
CA GLN A 125 0.72 9.86 -23.09
C GLN A 125 0.49 8.83 -21.99
N TYR A 126 -0.75 8.35 -21.87
CA TYR A 126 -1.06 7.24 -20.99
C TYR A 126 -0.76 5.91 -21.69
N ARG A 127 -0.23 4.95 -20.94
CA ARG A 127 0.01 3.57 -21.39
C ARG A 127 -0.57 2.58 -20.39
N GLY A 128 -1.09 1.47 -20.90
CA GLY A 128 -1.68 0.39 -20.09
C GLY A 128 -3.19 0.30 -20.24
N VAL A 129 -3.75 -0.88 -20.52
CA VAL A 129 -5.21 -1.06 -20.65
C VAL A 129 -5.96 -0.83 -19.33
N LEU A 130 -5.29 -1.10 -18.21
CA LEU A 130 -5.73 -0.92 -16.83
C LEU A 130 -4.52 -0.58 -15.96
N HIS A 131 -4.75 0.16 -14.87
CA HIS A 131 -3.68 0.75 -14.04
C HIS A 131 -2.67 1.51 -14.90
N GLU A 132 -3.23 2.30 -15.81
CA GLU A 132 -2.51 3.11 -16.77
C GLU A 132 -1.62 4.13 -16.06
N PHE A 133 -0.51 4.47 -16.71
CA PHE A 133 0.45 5.41 -16.18
C PHE A 133 0.82 6.41 -17.26
N LEU A 134 1.09 7.64 -16.82
CA LEU A 134 1.49 8.72 -17.68
C LEU A 134 3.00 8.62 -17.95
N THR A 135 3.40 8.68 -19.22
CA THR A 135 4.80 8.59 -19.65
C THR A 135 5.16 9.72 -20.60
N CYS A 136 6.42 10.14 -20.55
CA CYS A 136 7.07 11.03 -21.50
C CYS A 136 8.56 10.68 -21.47
N ASP A 137 9.12 10.31 -22.62
CA ASP A 137 10.49 9.80 -22.70
C ASP A 137 11.53 10.89 -22.40
N GLU A 138 11.16 12.15 -22.66
CA GLU A 138 11.97 13.34 -22.39
C GLU A 138 11.86 13.83 -20.94
N ALA A 139 10.93 13.30 -20.15
CA ALA A 139 10.71 13.72 -18.78
C ALA A 139 11.68 13.03 -17.81
N GLY A 140 12.46 13.82 -17.09
CA GLY A 140 13.22 13.37 -15.93
C GLY A 140 12.37 13.28 -14.65
N PRO A 141 13.01 13.18 -13.47
CA PRO A 141 12.32 13.28 -12.19
C PRO A 141 11.51 14.58 -12.09
N LEU A 142 10.26 14.48 -11.66
CA LEU A 142 9.36 15.63 -11.58
C LEU A 142 9.41 16.26 -10.18
N PRO A 143 9.54 17.60 -10.07
CA PRO A 143 9.36 18.29 -8.81
C PRO A 143 7.91 18.16 -8.31
N VAL A 144 7.73 18.20 -6.99
CA VAL A 144 6.42 18.12 -6.34
C VAL A 144 5.90 19.54 -6.08
N LEU A 145 4.73 19.86 -6.61
CA LEU A 145 4.04 21.11 -6.26
C LEU A 145 3.44 21.02 -4.85
N PRO A 146 3.33 22.15 -4.12
CA PRO A 146 2.67 22.21 -2.82
C PRO A 146 1.14 22.17 -2.96
N LEU A 147 0.65 21.24 -3.79
CA LEU A 147 -0.74 20.89 -3.99
C LEU A 147 -0.96 19.46 -3.51
N ALA A 148 -2.21 19.15 -3.15
CA ALA A 148 -2.61 17.78 -2.94
C ALA A 148 -3.91 17.47 -3.69
N MET A 149 -4.15 16.20 -4.00
CA MET A 149 -5.42 15.69 -4.49
C MET A 149 -5.90 14.64 -3.51
N ARG A 150 -7.11 14.84 -2.98
CA ARG A 150 -7.78 13.84 -2.16
C ARG A 150 -8.52 12.90 -3.09
N ARG A 151 -8.20 11.60 -3.01
CA ARG A 151 -8.82 10.59 -3.86
C ARG A 151 -10.28 10.37 -3.45
N GLY A 152 -11.17 10.31 -4.42
CA GLY A 152 -12.56 9.88 -4.21
C GLY A 152 -12.69 8.38 -3.92
N GLU A 153 -13.75 7.99 -3.21
CA GLU A 153 -14.14 6.57 -3.02
C GLU A 153 -15.61 6.33 -3.42
N ASP A 154 -16.27 7.34 -3.97
CA ASP A 154 -17.70 7.42 -4.28
C ASP A 154 -18.01 7.48 -5.78
N GLY A 155 -16.99 7.36 -6.64
CA GLY A 155 -17.15 7.31 -8.10
C GLY A 155 -17.88 6.05 -8.60
N ALA A 156 -18.43 6.12 -9.81
CA ALA A 156 -19.29 5.06 -10.36
C ALA A 156 -18.60 3.68 -10.44
N ARG A 157 -17.29 3.67 -10.72
CA ARG A 157 -16.49 2.42 -10.75
C ARG A 157 -16.33 1.79 -9.36
N HIS A 158 -16.18 2.60 -8.31
CA HIS A 158 -16.08 2.12 -6.93
C HIS A 158 -17.36 1.42 -6.45
N LEU A 159 -18.51 1.86 -6.96
CA LEU A 159 -19.82 1.28 -6.62
C LEU A 159 -20.09 -0.04 -7.35
N ASP A 160 -19.38 -0.35 -8.44
CA ASP A 160 -19.58 -1.60 -9.16
C ASP A 160 -18.85 -2.79 -8.51
N ARG A 161 -19.65 -3.72 -7.99
CA ARG A 161 -19.19 -4.99 -7.39
C ARG A 161 -18.57 -5.96 -8.42
N GLY A 162 -18.82 -5.76 -9.71
CA GLY A 162 -18.28 -6.57 -10.80
C GLY A 162 -16.91 -6.11 -11.32
N THR A 163 -16.37 -4.99 -10.82
CA THR A 163 -15.19 -4.33 -11.38
C THR A 163 -13.98 -5.27 -11.51
N TYR A 164 -13.59 -5.96 -10.42
CA TYR A 164 -12.40 -6.82 -10.45
C TYR A 164 -12.53 -8.01 -11.41
N ARG A 165 -13.76 -8.53 -11.60
CA ARG A 165 -13.99 -9.61 -12.58
C ARG A 165 -13.80 -9.11 -14.01
N ARG A 166 -14.28 -7.90 -14.31
CA ARG A 166 -14.05 -7.25 -15.61
C ARG A 166 -12.56 -6.94 -15.81
N ASP A 167 -11.85 -6.57 -14.76
CA ASP A 167 -10.41 -6.31 -14.81
C ASP A 167 -9.61 -7.57 -15.16
N VAL A 168 -9.98 -8.72 -14.60
CA VAL A 168 -9.43 -10.02 -15.02
C VAL A 168 -9.61 -10.22 -16.53
N ASP A 169 -10.84 -10.08 -17.04
CA ASP A 169 -11.14 -10.32 -18.46
C ASP A 169 -10.34 -9.38 -19.38
N VAL A 170 -10.16 -8.12 -19.00
CA VAL A 170 -9.39 -7.12 -19.76
C VAL A 170 -7.90 -7.47 -19.77
N LEU A 171 -7.33 -7.79 -18.60
CA LEU A 171 -5.91 -8.10 -18.48
C LEU A 171 -5.54 -9.43 -19.14
N GLU A 172 -6.39 -10.46 -19.06
CA GLU A 172 -6.17 -11.72 -19.77
C GLU A 172 -6.16 -11.52 -21.30
N LYS A 173 -7.10 -10.73 -21.83
CA LYS A 173 -7.13 -10.39 -23.25
C LYS A 173 -5.90 -9.61 -23.68
N ALA A 174 -5.49 -8.62 -22.89
CA ALA A 174 -4.30 -7.82 -23.18
C ALA A 174 -3.02 -8.68 -23.16
N LEU A 175 -2.84 -9.53 -22.14
CA LEU A 175 -1.69 -10.42 -22.03
C LEU A 175 -1.59 -11.45 -23.17
N ALA A 176 -2.71 -11.79 -23.83
CA ALA A 176 -2.70 -12.72 -24.95
C ALA A 176 -2.03 -12.15 -26.22
N THR A 177 -2.00 -10.82 -26.37
CA THR A 177 -1.44 -10.16 -27.57
C THR A 177 -0.33 -9.15 -27.28
N GLU A 178 -0.11 -8.79 -26.01
CA GLU A 178 0.93 -7.85 -25.60
C GLU A 178 2.34 -8.40 -25.92
N GLN A 179 3.19 -7.52 -26.43
CA GLN A 179 4.56 -7.85 -26.81
C GLN A 179 5.59 -7.04 -26.02
N ASP A 180 5.20 -5.91 -25.41
CA ASP A 180 6.10 -5.13 -24.58
C ASP A 180 6.37 -5.86 -23.25
N PRO A 181 7.62 -6.30 -22.98
CA PRO A 181 7.96 -7.04 -21.77
C PRO A 181 7.62 -6.27 -20.48
N PHE A 182 7.71 -4.94 -20.49
CA PHE A 182 7.37 -4.11 -19.34
C PHE A 182 5.86 -4.13 -19.06
N LEU A 183 5.03 -4.04 -20.10
CA LEU A 183 3.57 -4.14 -19.95
C LEU A 183 3.14 -5.56 -19.58
N ILE A 184 3.77 -6.60 -20.12
CA ILE A 184 3.54 -8.00 -19.71
C ILE A 184 3.79 -8.16 -18.21
N ALA A 185 4.90 -7.62 -17.71
CA ALA A 185 5.20 -7.65 -16.28
C ALA A 185 4.12 -6.92 -15.47
N ARG A 186 3.79 -5.67 -15.79
CA ARG A 186 2.76 -4.90 -15.08
C ARG A 186 1.39 -5.57 -15.12
N TYR A 187 0.93 -6.00 -16.30
CA TYR A 187 -0.37 -6.67 -16.44
C TYR A 187 -0.42 -7.98 -15.66
N THR A 188 0.68 -8.74 -15.62
CA THR A 188 0.76 -9.97 -14.82
C THR A 188 0.64 -9.67 -13.31
N PHE A 189 1.23 -8.57 -12.83
CA PHE A 189 1.08 -8.13 -11.44
C PHE A 189 -0.38 -7.76 -11.11
N TYR A 190 -1.00 -6.90 -11.90
CA TYR A 190 -2.38 -6.48 -11.67
C TYR A 190 -3.38 -7.61 -11.88
N LEU A 191 -3.11 -8.56 -12.79
CA LEU A 191 -3.97 -9.72 -12.97
C LEU A 191 -3.95 -10.63 -11.72
N ALA A 192 -2.78 -10.80 -11.11
CA ALA A 192 -2.67 -11.53 -9.83
C ALA A 192 -3.46 -10.83 -8.70
N GLN A 193 -3.42 -9.50 -8.65
CA GLN A 193 -4.22 -8.71 -7.69
C GLN A 193 -5.72 -8.88 -7.95
N SER A 194 -6.18 -8.72 -9.19
CA SER A 194 -7.59 -8.89 -9.54
C SER A 194 -8.08 -10.31 -9.22
N TYR A 195 -7.27 -11.35 -9.46
CA TYR A 195 -7.60 -12.72 -9.07
C TYR A 195 -7.71 -12.90 -7.55
N ARG A 196 -6.80 -12.29 -6.79
CA ARG A 196 -6.86 -12.29 -5.31
C ARG A 196 -8.16 -11.62 -4.84
N ASP A 197 -8.51 -10.49 -5.43
CA ASP A 197 -9.63 -9.65 -4.97
C ASP A 197 -10.99 -10.27 -5.33
N ILE A 198 -11.09 -11.09 -6.39
CA ILE A 198 -12.28 -11.93 -6.65
C ILE A 198 -12.27 -13.26 -5.88
N GLY A 199 -11.22 -13.55 -5.11
CA GLY A 199 -11.10 -14.74 -4.27
C GLY A 199 -10.56 -16.00 -4.98
N ASP A 200 -10.11 -15.92 -6.23
CA ASP A 200 -9.49 -17.05 -6.93
C ASP A 200 -8.02 -17.19 -6.52
N ARG A 201 -7.82 -17.75 -5.34
CA ARG A 201 -6.50 -17.88 -4.69
C ARG A 201 -5.48 -18.67 -5.51
N ARG A 202 -5.94 -19.69 -6.26
CA ARG A 202 -5.06 -20.56 -7.04
C ARG A 202 -4.50 -19.82 -8.25
N LYS A 203 -5.35 -19.12 -9.00
CA LYS A 203 -4.88 -18.29 -10.12
C LYS A 203 -4.06 -17.09 -9.63
N ALA A 204 -4.47 -16.47 -8.53
CA ALA A 204 -3.68 -15.38 -7.93
C ALA A 204 -2.25 -15.84 -7.62
N LEU A 205 -2.09 -17.00 -6.97
CA LEU A 205 -0.79 -17.59 -6.65
C LEU A 205 0.04 -17.84 -7.92
N GLU A 206 -0.56 -18.47 -8.94
CA GLU A 206 0.11 -18.73 -10.22
C GLU A 206 0.67 -17.45 -10.84
N TYR A 207 -0.15 -16.40 -10.96
CA TYR A 207 0.27 -15.15 -11.58
C TYR A 207 1.23 -14.34 -10.71
N TYR A 208 1.14 -14.40 -9.38
CA TYR A 208 2.14 -13.78 -8.50
C TYR A 208 3.52 -14.44 -8.67
N LEU A 209 3.58 -15.77 -8.67
CA LEU A 209 4.83 -16.48 -8.91
C LEU A 209 5.37 -16.19 -10.31
N LYS A 210 4.51 -16.18 -11.34
CA LYS A 210 4.88 -15.78 -12.70
C LYS A 210 5.44 -14.36 -12.73
N ARG A 211 4.78 -13.40 -12.06
CA ARG A 211 5.23 -12.00 -12.02
C ARG A 211 6.64 -11.88 -11.46
N ALA A 212 6.97 -12.67 -10.44
CA ALA A 212 8.28 -12.60 -9.79
C ALA A 212 9.44 -12.95 -10.72
N GLU A 213 9.19 -13.71 -11.79
CA GLU A 213 10.21 -14.12 -12.77
C GLU A 213 10.41 -13.11 -13.92
N LEU A 214 9.55 -12.10 -14.03
CA LEU A 214 9.54 -11.18 -15.20
C LEU A 214 10.49 -9.99 -15.06
N GLY A 215 11.17 -9.80 -13.92
CA GLY A 215 12.10 -8.68 -13.71
C GLY A 215 11.41 -7.32 -13.54
N PHE A 216 12.08 -6.25 -14.00
CA PHE A 216 11.69 -4.84 -13.84
C PHE A 216 11.70 -4.34 -12.38
N TRP A 217 10.62 -3.71 -11.92
CA TRP A 217 10.61 -3.06 -10.62
C TRP A 217 10.61 -4.08 -9.48
N HIS A 218 11.64 -4.01 -8.63
CA HIS A 218 11.86 -4.95 -7.52
C HIS A 218 10.75 -4.94 -6.48
N GLU A 219 10.10 -3.79 -6.22
CA GLU A 219 8.99 -3.70 -5.27
C GLU A 219 7.76 -4.51 -5.72
N GLU A 220 7.46 -4.56 -7.02
CA GLU A 220 6.40 -5.43 -7.55
C GLU A 220 6.77 -6.92 -7.43
N ILE A 221 8.03 -7.27 -7.67
CA ILE A 221 8.53 -8.65 -7.47
C ILE A 221 8.39 -9.04 -5.98
N TYR A 222 8.83 -8.16 -5.08
CA TYR A 222 8.73 -8.36 -3.64
C TYR A 222 7.29 -8.58 -3.19
N ILE A 223 6.37 -7.69 -3.58
CA ILE A 223 4.96 -7.79 -3.22
C ILE A 223 4.32 -9.05 -3.83
N SER A 224 4.71 -9.44 -5.03
CA SER A 224 4.28 -10.70 -5.63
C SER A 224 4.69 -11.91 -4.81
N LEU A 225 5.97 -11.99 -4.42
CA LEU A 225 6.46 -13.11 -3.61
C LEU A 225 5.83 -13.12 -2.22
N LEU A 226 5.69 -11.95 -1.57
CA LEU A 226 5.03 -11.83 -0.28
C LEU A 226 3.56 -12.29 -0.35
N SER A 227 2.83 -11.85 -1.38
CA SER A 227 1.44 -12.25 -1.61
C SER A 227 1.31 -13.73 -1.93
N ALA A 228 2.24 -14.28 -2.73
CA ALA A 228 2.32 -15.71 -3.01
C ALA A 228 2.52 -16.51 -1.72
N ALA A 229 3.46 -16.13 -0.85
CA ALA A 229 3.71 -16.82 0.41
C ALA A 229 2.46 -16.86 1.32
N TYR A 230 1.73 -15.74 1.45
CA TYR A 230 0.46 -15.70 2.19
C TYR A 230 -0.62 -16.58 1.57
N LEU A 231 -0.71 -16.62 0.23
CA LEU A 231 -1.66 -17.50 -0.46
C LEU A 231 -1.30 -18.97 -0.29
N MET A 232 -0.02 -19.32 -0.38
CA MET A 232 0.48 -20.69 -0.18
C MET A 232 0.18 -21.20 1.22
N ASP A 233 0.39 -20.36 2.25
CA ASP A 233 -0.03 -20.63 3.63
C ASP A 233 -1.55 -20.93 3.68
N SER A 234 -2.38 -20.05 3.12
CA SER A 234 -3.85 -20.23 3.10
C SER A 234 -4.34 -21.46 2.31
N LEU A 235 -3.53 -21.96 1.38
CA LEU A 235 -3.80 -23.12 0.55
C LEU A 235 -3.20 -24.41 1.12
N ASN A 236 -2.54 -24.33 2.28
CA ASN A 236 -1.83 -25.43 2.95
C ASN A 236 -0.75 -26.07 2.05
N GLU A 237 0.00 -25.25 1.32
CA GLU A 237 1.17 -25.72 0.58
C GLU A 237 2.28 -26.20 1.54
N PRO A 238 3.22 -27.04 1.07
CA PRO A 238 4.29 -27.57 1.89
C PRO A 238 5.13 -26.47 2.55
N ALA A 239 5.42 -26.63 3.85
CA ALA A 239 6.12 -25.62 4.64
C ALA A 239 7.47 -25.18 4.07
N SER A 240 8.24 -26.10 3.46
CA SER A 240 9.49 -25.74 2.79
C SER A 240 9.26 -24.78 1.63
N ALA A 241 8.23 -25.03 0.81
CA ALA A 241 7.92 -24.18 -0.33
C ALA A 241 7.45 -22.78 0.09
N VAL A 242 6.68 -22.68 1.19
CA VAL A 242 6.25 -21.39 1.75
C VAL A 242 7.46 -20.57 2.22
N LEU A 243 8.35 -21.19 3.01
CA LEU A 243 9.55 -20.52 3.52
C LEU A 243 10.53 -20.15 2.40
N ASP A 244 10.71 -21.00 1.39
CA ASP A 244 11.54 -20.68 0.22
C ASP A 244 11.05 -19.41 -0.51
N VAL A 245 9.73 -19.20 -0.60
CA VAL A 245 9.17 -17.98 -1.21
C VAL A 245 9.40 -16.75 -0.34
N TYR A 246 9.32 -16.87 0.99
CA TYR A 246 9.71 -15.78 1.89
C TYR A 246 11.20 -15.45 1.76
N ASP A 247 12.08 -16.45 1.71
CA ASP A 247 13.53 -16.25 1.52
C ASP A 247 13.83 -15.53 0.21
N ARG A 248 13.12 -15.90 -0.88
CA ARG A 248 13.21 -15.18 -2.15
C ARG A 248 12.74 -13.73 -2.01
N ALA A 249 11.63 -13.46 -1.32
CA ALA A 249 11.18 -12.09 -1.09
C ALA A 249 12.21 -11.27 -0.30
N ILE A 250 12.79 -11.87 0.75
CA ILE A 250 13.85 -11.26 1.57
C ILE A 250 15.08 -10.94 0.71
N ALA A 251 15.46 -11.82 -0.21
CA ALA A 251 16.60 -11.59 -1.10
C ALA A 251 16.37 -10.42 -2.08
N ILE A 252 15.11 -10.14 -2.46
CA ILE A 252 14.77 -9.04 -3.38
C ILE A 252 14.83 -7.68 -2.69
N CYS A 253 14.22 -7.54 -1.50
CA CYS A 253 14.27 -6.31 -0.70
C CYS A 253 14.70 -6.64 0.75
N PRO A 254 16.01 -6.82 1.01
CA PRO A 254 16.50 -7.25 2.32
C PRO A 254 16.27 -6.23 3.44
N GLU A 255 15.98 -4.98 3.12
CA GLU A 255 15.64 -3.92 4.08
C GLU A 255 14.16 -3.94 4.52
N ARG A 256 13.29 -4.62 3.77
CA ARG A 256 11.86 -4.70 4.12
C ARG A 256 11.59 -5.73 5.21
N ALA A 257 10.76 -5.35 6.17
CA ALA A 257 10.45 -6.17 7.34
C ALA A 257 9.33 -7.18 7.11
N GLU A 258 8.45 -6.96 6.11
CA GLU A 258 7.19 -7.70 5.98
C GLU A 258 7.38 -9.19 5.69
N ALA A 259 8.32 -9.55 4.83
CA ALA A 259 8.65 -10.94 4.52
C ALA A 259 9.25 -11.68 5.72
N ARG A 260 10.14 -11.03 6.49
CA ARG A 260 10.70 -11.61 7.73
C ARG A 260 9.63 -11.78 8.81
N HIS A 261 8.76 -10.79 8.97
CA HIS A 261 7.60 -10.87 9.85
C HIS A 261 6.68 -12.03 9.43
N GLY A 262 6.36 -12.14 8.14
CA GLY A 262 5.53 -13.22 7.59
C GLY A 262 6.12 -14.62 7.81
N ALA A 263 7.41 -14.80 7.53
CA ALA A 263 8.14 -16.04 7.76
C ALA A 263 8.19 -16.41 9.26
N SER A 264 8.47 -15.44 10.12
CA SER A 264 8.51 -15.63 11.57
C SER A 264 7.15 -16.07 12.13
N ARG A 265 6.07 -15.36 11.73
CA ARG A 265 4.68 -15.70 12.07
C ARG A 265 4.33 -17.12 11.61
N TYR A 266 4.66 -17.46 10.36
CA TYR A 266 4.40 -18.78 9.79
C TYR A 266 5.09 -19.89 10.60
N CYS A 267 6.38 -19.72 10.90
CA CYS A 267 7.13 -20.64 11.75
C CYS A 267 6.50 -20.79 13.15
N ARG A 268 6.10 -19.69 13.78
CA ARG A 268 5.45 -19.70 15.11
C ARG A 268 4.14 -20.49 15.09
N GLU A 269 3.29 -20.27 14.08
CA GLU A 269 2.01 -20.98 13.92
C GLU A 269 2.22 -22.49 13.73
N HIS A 270 3.33 -22.89 13.10
CA HIS A 270 3.73 -24.29 12.91
C HIS A 270 4.65 -24.84 14.02
N ARG A 271 4.85 -24.08 15.11
CA ARG A 271 5.68 -24.43 16.27
C ARG A 271 7.18 -24.63 15.98
N ASP A 272 7.68 -24.11 14.85
CA ASP A 272 9.12 -24.05 14.55
C ASP A 272 9.73 -22.76 15.11
N TYR A 273 9.73 -22.64 16.43
CA TYR A 273 10.07 -21.38 17.12
C TYR A 273 11.53 -20.95 16.92
N VAL A 274 12.45 -21.90 16.72
CA VAL A 274 13.87 -21.59 16.49
C VAL A 274 14.05 -20.88 15.15
N LYS A 275 13.46 -21.40 14.06
CA LYS A 275 13.49 -20.70 12.77
C LYS A 275 12.71 -19.39 12.82
N GLY A 276 11.55 -19.39 13.47
CA GLY A 276 10.73 -18.19 13.63
C GLY A 276 11.51 -17.07 14.32
N LEU A 277 12.30 -17.42 15.35
CA LEU A 277 13.18 -16.48 16.02
C LEU A 277 14.27 -15.93 15.10
N HIS A 278 14.96 -16.79 14.35
CA HIS A 278 16.04 -16.36 13.44
C HIS A 278 15.53 -15.39 12.36
N TYR A 279 14.35 -15.66 11.78
CA TYR A 279 13.74 -14.74 10.81
C TYR A 279 13.46 -13.36 11.42
N ALA A 280 12.87 -13.33 12.62
CA ALA A 280 12.54 -12.08 13.26
C ALA A 280 13.81 -11.32 13.67
N GLU A 281 14.75 -11.99 14.32
CA GLU A 281 16.03 -11.41 14.76
C GLU A 281 16.82 -10.79 13.59
N ALA A 282 16.88 -11.47 12.44
CA ALA A 282 17.56 -10.97 11.25
C ALA A 282 16.95 -9.68 10.66
N GLY A 283 15.75 -9.28 11.07
CA GLY A 283 15.10 -8.04 10.66
C GLY A 283 15.07 -6.95 11.72
N LEU A 284 15.60 -7.20 12.92
CA LEU A 284 15.59 -6.25 14.03
C LEU A 284 16.90 -5.44 14.13
N PRO A 285 16.83 -4.15 14.53
CA PRO A 285 15.63 -3.33 14.58
C PRO A 285 15.16 -2.96 13.15
N PRO A 286 13.85 -2.96 12.86
CA PRO A 286 13.37 -2.71 11.52
C PRO A 286 13.48 -1.21 11.19
N ARG A 287 13.86 -0.90 9.94
CA ARG A 287 13.90 0.48 9.44
C ARG A 287 12.94 0.61 8.27
N MET A 288 11.88 1.39 8.44
CA MET A 288 10.88 1.58 7.38
C MET A 288 11.50 2.33 6.19
N PRO A 289 11.44 1.76 4.96
CA PRO A 289 11.80 2.48 3.75
C PRO A 289 10.91 3.71 3.53
N ARG A 290 11.43 4.71 2.80
CA ARG A 290 10.65 5.92 2.46
C ARG A 290 9.71 5.67 1.28
N ASP A 291 10.22 4.97 0.25
CA ASP A 291 9.56 4.81 -1.03
C ASP A 291 9.46 3.31 -1.37
N ALA A 292 8.46 2.63 -0.80
CA ALA A 292 8.20 1.21 -1.04
C ALA A 292 6.72 0.96 -1.28
N LEU A 293 6.41 -0.06 -2.10
CA LEU A 293 5.05 -0.37 -2.51
C LEU A 293 4.31 -1.11 -1.38
N PHE A 294 3.12 -0.62 -1.04
CA PHE A 294 2.23 -1.22 -0.02
C PHE A 294 2.90 -1.51 1.33
N LEU A 295 3.64 -0.52 1.85
CA LEU A 295 4.23 -0.61 3.19
C LEU A 295 3.17 -0.87 4.27
N GLN A 296 3.56 -1.65 5.28
CA GLN A 296 2.73 -1.93 6.46
C GLN A 296 3.40 -1.35 7.72
N PRO A 297 3.16 -0.07 8.08
CA PRO A 297 3.89 0.61 9.15
C PRO A 297 3.86 -0.10 10.50
N TRP A 298 2.75 -0.77 10.83
CA TRP A 298 2.59 -1.50 12.09
C TRP A 298 3.64 -2.62 12.27
N ILE A 299 4.10 -3.25 11.19
CA ILE A 299 5.16 -4.29 11.24
C ILE A 299 6.48 -3.70 11.71
N TYR A 300 6.80 -2.49 11.26
CA TYR A 300 8.01 -1.76 11.64
C TYR A 300 7.92 -1.18 13.05
N ASN A 301 6.75 -0.68 13.42
CA ASN A 301 6.54 -0.05 14.72
C ASN A 301 6.58 -1.07 15.87
N TYR A 302 5.97 -2.24 15.69
CA TYR A 302 5.93 -3.26 16.74
C TYR A 302 5.78 -4.70 16.25
N GLY A 303 5.20 -4.96 15.08
CA GLY A 303 4.80 -6.30 14.66
C GLY A 303 5.96 -7.30 14.56
N LEU A 304 7.09 -6.90 13.96
CA LEU A 304 8.27 -7.80 13.88
C LEU A 304 8.85 -8.10 15.26
N LEU A 305 8.89 -7.10 16.15
CA LEU A 305 9.40 -7.26 17.51
C LEU A 305 8.47 -8.12 18.37
N ASP A 306 7.16 -8.08 18.09
CA ASP A 306 6.17 -8.93 18.74
C ASP A 306 6.38 -10.40 18.35
N GLU A 307 6.54 -10.70 17.05
CA GLU A 307 6.88 -12.04 16.58
C GLU A 307 8.22 -12.54 17.19
N TYR A 308 9.23 -11.68 17.27
CA TYR A 308 10.47 -11.98 17.99
C TYR A 308 10.21 -12.34 19.46
N SER A 309 9.38 -11.56 20.17
CA SER A 309 9.12 -11.76 21.60
C SER A 309 8.49 -13.12 21.91
N VAL A 310 7.54 -13.56 21.08
CA VAL A 310 6.86 -14.85 21.28
C VAL A 310 7.78 -16.01 20.97
N ASN A 311 8.52 -15.95 19.85
CA ASN A 311 9.49 -16.98 19.51
C ASN A 311 10.65 -17.05 20.53
N ALA A 312 11.10 -15.91 21.05
CA ALA A 312 12.12 -15.85 22.10
C ALA A 312 11.63 -16.52 23.40
N PHE A 313 10.37 -16.31 23.78
CA PHE A 313 9.78 -16.99 24.94
C PHE A 313 9.77 -18.51 24.75
N CYS A 314 9.26 -18.98 23.61
CA CYS A 314 9.14 -20.41 23.32
C CYS A 314 10.49 -21.13 23.18
N THR A 315 11.57 -20.40 22.92
CA THR A 315 12.95 -20.93 22.84
C THR A 315 13.74 -20.77 24.15
N GLY A 316 13.12 -20.24 25.21
CA GLY A 316 13.74 -20.07 26.53
C GLY A 316 14.58 -18.80 26.68
N GLN A 317 14.55 -17.89 25.70
CA GLN A 317 15.25 -16.60 25.72
C GLN A 317 14.43 -15.54 26.48
N TYR A 318 14.10 -15.82 27.74
CA TYR A 318 13.15 -15.03 28.52
C TYR A 318 13.58 -13.57 28.72
N ARG A 319 14.89 -13.30 28.86
CA ARG A 319 15.39 -11.92 28.97
C ARG A 319 15.18 -11.13 27.67
N ALA A 320 15.39 -11.76 26.52
CA ALA A 320 15.18 -11.13 25.22
C ALA A 320 13.68 -10.89 24.99
N CYS A 321 12.84 -11.87 25.31
CA CYS A 321 11.38 -11.74 25.30
C CYS A 321 10.90 -10.56 26.16
N MET A 322 11.36 -10.48 27.42
CA MET A 322 10.98 -9.41 28.35
C MET A 322 11.37 -8.03 27.81
N ASN A 323 12.60 -7.89 27.32
CA ASN A 323 13.06 -6.63 26.74
C ASN A 323 12.23 -6.20 25.52
N ALA A 324 11.91 -7.16 24.63
CA ALA A 324 11.07 -6.91 23.46
C ALA A 324 9.65 -6.47 23.89
N CYS A 325 9.03 -7.17 24.85
CA CYS A 325 7.70 -6.82 25.35
C CYS A 325 7.65 -5.41 25.95
N LEU A 326 8.61 -5.05 26.80
CA LEU A 326 8.70 -3.71 27.38
C LEU A 326 8.90 -2.63 26.31
N THR A 327 9.73 -2.91 25.29
CA THR A 327 9.94 -2.00 24.15
C THR A 327 8.63 -1.76 23.39
N ILE A 328 7.87 -2.83 23.11
CA ILE A 328 6.57 -2.71 22.44
C ILE A 328 5.58 -1.93 23.30
N LEU A 329 5.46 -2.24 24.60
CA LEU A 329 4.55 -1.52 25.51
C LEU A 329 4.87 -0.03 25.64
N GLY A 330 6.15 0.35 25.48
CA GLY A 330 6.60 1.74 25.45
C GLY A 330 6.37 2.47 24.12
N HIS A 331 6.01 1.77 23.04
CA HIS A 331 5.83 2.39 21.73
C HIS A 331 4.43 3.07 21.63
N PRO A 332 4.35 4.32 21.13
CA PRO A 332 3.09 5.08 21.09
C PRO A 332 2.05 4.43 20.16
N GLU A 333 2.50 3.89 19.02
CA GLU A 333 1.63 3.27 18.01
C GLU A 333 1.16 1.85 18.37
N THR A 334 1.49 1.33 19.56
CA THR A 334 1.04 -0.02 19.95
C THR A 334 -0.45 -0.01 20.34
N PRO A 335 -1.31 -0.77 19.63
CA PRO A 335 -2.75 -0.80 19.88
C PRO A 335 -3.10 -1.24 21.29
N ALA A 336 -4.10 -0.59 21.90
CA ALA A 336 -4.56 -0.88 23.26
C ALA A 336 -4.99 -2.35 23.44
N GLU A 337 -5.58 -2.94 22.40
CA GLU A 337 -6.03 -4.35 22.37
C GLU A 337 -4.89 -5.37 22.46
N HIS A 338 -3.67 -5.03 22.03
CA HIS A 338 -2.53 -5.94 22.08
C HIS A 338 -1.80 -5.88 23.42
N ARG A 339 -1.90 -4.75 24.14
CA ARG A 339 -1.17 -4.50 25.40
C ARG A 339 -1.42 -5.57 26.48
N PRO A 340 -2.65 -6.09 26.72
CA PRO A 340 -2.88 -7.13 27.72
C PRO A 340 -2.13 -8.43 27.43
N ARG A 341 -2.10 -8.88 26.16
CA ARG A 341 -1.39 -10.09 25.75
C ARG A 341 0.13 -9.92 25.97
N ILE A 342 0.67 -8.78 25.55
CA ILE A 342 2.11 -8.49 25.64
C ILE A 342 2.55 -8.36 27.10
N SER A 343 1.74 -7.70 27.94
CA SER A 343 2.01 -7.57 29.38
C SER A 343 2.04 -8.94 30.06
N ARG A 344 1.08 -9.82 29.74
CA ARG A 344 1.07 -11.19 30.26
C ARG A 344 2.31 -11.97 29.84
N LEU A 345 2.73 -11.88 28.58
CA LEU A 345 3.94 -12.54 28.09
C LEU A 345 5.20 -12.03 28.83
N ALA A 346 5.27 -10.73 29.10
CA ALA A 346 6.34 -10.12 29.89
C ALA A 346 6.38 -10.67 31.33
N GLU A 347 5.22 -10.74 31.99
CA GLU A 347 5.08 -11.32 33.34
C GLU A 347 5.48 -12.79 33.38
N GLU A 348 5.05 -13.59 32.40
CA GLU A 348 5.42 -14.99 32.26
C GLU A 348 6.92 -15.15 32.04
N ALA A 349 7.53 -14.33 31.18
CA ALA A 349 8.98 -14.35 30.94
C ALA A 349 9.76 -13.99 32.22
N LEU A 350 9.31 -12.98 32.95
CA LEU A 350 9.90 -12.60 34.24
C LEU A 350 9.84 -13.75 35.24
N GLY A 351 8.70 -14.43 35.36
CA GLY A 351 8.53 -15.59 36.25
C GLY A 351 9.45 -16.77 35.89
N LYS A 352 9.90 -16.89 34.64
CA LYS A 352 10.87 -17.90 34.20
C LYS A 352 12.33 -17.49 34.43
N MET A 353 12.60 -16.20 34.60
CA MET A 353 13.95 -15.67 34.88
C MET A 353 14.27 -15.66 36.37
N VAL A 354 13.25 -15.58 37.23
CA VAL A 354 13.41 -15.67 38.67
C VAL A 354 13.63 -17.15 39.02
N ASP A 355 14.88 -17.51 39.31
CA ASP A 355 15.22 -18.82 39.88
C ASP A 355 14.40 -19.02 41.17
N PRO A 356 13.77 -20.18 41.43
CA PRO A 356 13.05 -20.45 42.68
C PRO A 356 13.87 -20.37 43.98
N VAL A 357 15.13 -19.93 43.93
CA VAL A 357 16.07 -20.03 45.06
C VAL A 357 16.57 -18.67 45.52
N TRP A 358 15.71 -17.98 46.27
CA TRP A 358 16.12 -17.49 47.59
C TRP A 358 15.29 -18.25 48.61
N GLY A 359 15.94 -19.12 49.39
CA GLY A 359 15.32 -20.04 50.33
C GLY A 359 14.27 -19.41 51.25
N ALA A 360 13.02 -19.51 50.82
CA ALA A 360 11.84 -19.33 51.64
C ALA A 360 11.05 -20.64 51.66
N ASP A 361 11.72 -21.73 52.02
CA ASP A 361 11.11 -22.49 53.10
C ASP A 361 11.20 -21.55 54.29
N GLN A 362 10.12 -20.81 54.56
CA GLN A 362 9.96 -20.22 55.89
C GLN A 362 9.82 -21.40 56.84
N SER A 363 10.96 -22.02 57.18
CA SER A 363 11.14 -22.59 58.49
C SER A 363 10.61 -21.52 59.44
N SER A 364 9.51 -21.85 60.11
CA SER A 364 9.04 -21.07 61.22
C SER A 364 10.18 -21.09 62.22
N TYR A 365 10.98 -20.02 62.23
CA TYR A 365 11.89 -19.71 63.32
C TYR A 365 11.01 -19.37 64.53
N ASN A 366 10.38 -20.39 65.11
CA ASN A 366 9.93 -20.41 66.49
C ASN A 366 11.18 -20.51 67.35
N VAL A 367 11.93 -19.43 67.43
CA VAL A 367 12.79 -19.22 68.59
C VAL A 367 11.90 -18.49 69.58
N GLU A 368 11.39 -19.23 70.57
CA GLU A 368 10.77 -18.65 71.74
C GLU A 368 11.79 -17.69 72.37
N PHE A 369 11.53 -16.39 72.21
CA PHE A 369 12.20 -15.38 72.99
C PHE A 369 11.71 -15.51 74.43
N ALA A 370 12.48 -16.22 75.27
CA ALA A 370 12.25 -16.31 76.71
C ALA A 370 13.23 -15.36 77.43
N PRO A 371 12.82 -14.13 77.80
CA PRO A 371 13.66 -13.27 78.61
C PRO A 371 13.67 -13.78 80.05
N THR A 372 14.80 -14.33 80.49
CA THR A 372 15.04 -14.69 81.89
C THR A 372 15.33 -13.43 82.71
N TRP A 373 14.29 -12.71 83.11
CA TRP A 373 14.39 -11.80 84.25
C TRP A 373 14.36 -12.64 85.53
N ARG A 374 15.51 -12.75 86.21
CA ARG A 374 15.54 -13.15 87.63
C ARG A 374 15.65 -11.89 88.47
N LEU A 375 14.69 -11.74 89.38
CA LEU A 375 14.67 -10.79 90.50
C LEU A 375 15.82 -11.05 91.47
#